data_AF-A0A401SWH6-F1
#
_entry.id   AF-A0A401SWH6-F1
#
_cell.length_a   1.000
_cell.length_b   1.000
_cell.length_c   1.000
_cell.angle_alpha   90.00
_cell.angle_beta   90.00
_cell.angle_gamma   90.00
#
_symmetry.space_group_name_H-M   'P 1'
#
loop_
_entity.id
_entity.type
_entity.pdbx_description
1 polymer ?
#
loop_
_entity_poly.entity_id
_entity_poly.type
_entity_poly.pdbx_seq_one_letter_code
_entity_poly.pdbx_strand_id
1 'polypeptide(L)'
;MVAGIPPAEASTRLQIFQSWFDDLWRKFVTYSSGERLFGLPVQDYEILQKNKKELGLLQKLYGLYDAVMTNINGYYDVLWTDLDIEKINAELLDFQNR
;
A
#
# COMPACT_ATOMS: atom_id res chain seq x y z
N MET A 1 -5.17 8.25 8.50
CA MET A 1 -4.57 7.39 9.54
C MET A 1 -5.38 7.58 10.81
N VAL A 2 -5.80 6.50 11.46
CA VAL A 2 -6.49 6.60 12.76
C VAL A 2 -5.39 6.63 13.83
N ALA A 3 -5.46 7.62 14.72
CA ALA A 3 -4.49 7.74 15.81
C ALA A 3 -4.63 6.55 16.77
N GLY A 4 -3.50 5.98 17.18
CA GLY A 4 -3.45 4.92 18.21
C GLY A 4 -3.41 3.47 17.70
N ILE A 5 -3.39 3.23 16.39
CA ILE A 5 -3.25 1.88 15.83
C ILE A 5 -1.78 1.63 15.45
N PRO A 6 -1.19 0.47 15.80
CA PRO A 6 0.13 0.08 15.33
C PRO A 6 0.23 0.08 13.80
N PRO A 7 1.33 0.58 13.20
CA PRO A 7 1.49 0.63 11.76
C PRO A 7 1.33 -0.74 11.07
N ALA A 8 1.82 -1.82 11.70
CA ALA A 8 1.66 -3.18 11.18
C ALA A 8 0.18 -3.61 11.12
N GLU A 9 -0.61 -3.29 12.15
CA GLU A 9 -2.05 -3.57 12.17
C GLU A 9 -2.80 -2.73 11.13
N ALA A 10 -2.39 -1.47 10.95
CA ALA A 10 -2.93 -0.61 9.91
C ALA A 10 -2.62 -1.13 8.49
N SER A 11 -1.41 -1.67 8.27
CA SER A 11 -1.02 -2.33 7.01
C SER A 11 -1.90 -3.55 6.72
N THR A 12 -2.11 -4.43 7.71
CA THR A 12 -3.00 -5.60 7.56
C THR A 12 -4.44 -5.19 7.23
N ARG A 13 -5.00 -4.20 7.94
CA ARG A 13 -6.35 -3.69 7.67
C ARG A 13 -6.46 -3.10 6.26
N LEU A 14 -5.43 -2.40 5.81
CA LEU A 14 -5.35 -1.85 4.46
C LEU A 14 -5.38 -2.97 3.41
N GLN A 15 -4.60 -4.03 3.59
CA GLN A 15 -4.57 -5.17 2.66
C GLN A 15 -5.93 -5.86 2.54
N ILE A 16 -6.63 -6.06 3.68
CA ILE A 16 -7.98 -6.63 3.68
C ILE A 16 -8.92 -5.72 2.88
N PHE A 17 -8.91 -4.42 3.17
CA PHE A 17 -9.77 -3.47 2.46
C PHE A 17 -9.43 -3.38 0.96
N GLN A 18 -8.15 -3.50 0.58
CA GLN A 18 -7.75 -3.56 -0.83
C GLN A 18 -8.35 -4.77 -1.53
N SER A 19 -8.28 -5.97 -0.96
CA SER A 19 -8.88 -7.16 -1.58
C SER A 19 -10.39 -7.02 -1.80
N TRP A 20 -11.10 -6.43 -0.83
CA TRP A 20 -12.53 -6.14 -0.95
C TRP A 20 -12.81 -5.09 -2.02
N PHE A 21 -11.97 -4.07 -2.10
CA PHE A 21 -12.08 -3.02 -3.12
C PHE A 21 -11.82 -3.56 -4.52
N ASP A 22 -10.86 -4.47 -4.70
CA ASP A 22 -10.56 -5.10 -5.98
C ASP A 22 -11.73 -5.93 -6.50
N ASP A 23 -12.40 -6.68 -5.61
CA ASP A 23 -13.63 -7.40 -5.95
C ASP A 23 -14.75 -6.45 -6.37
N LEU A 24 -14.94 -5.35 -5.65
CA LEU A 24 -15.91 -4.31 -6.00
C LEU A 24 -15.56 -3.67 -7.35
N TRP A 25 -14.29 -3.36 -7.58
CA TRP A 25 -13.80 -2.76 -8.81
C TRP A 25 -14.03 -3.68 -10.01
N ARG A 26 -13.78 -4.99 -9.85
CA ARG A 26 -14.06 -5.99 -10.89
C ARG A 26 -15.54 -6.04 -11.26
N LYS A 27 -16.44 -5.97 -10.27
CA LYS A 27 -17.89 -5.89 -10.50
C LYS A 27 -18.25 -4.61 -11.24
N PHE A 28 -17.71 -3.46 -10.82
CA PHE A 28 -17.92 -2.18 -11.49
C PHE A 28 -17.50 -2.22 -12.96
N VAL A 29 -16.32 -2.75 -13.27
CA VAL A 29 -15.85 -2.90 -14.66
C VAL A 29 -16.79 -3.81 -15.47
N THR A 30 -17.22 -4.92 -14.87
CA THR A 30 -18.12 -5.87 -15.54
C THR A 30 -19.48 -5.23 -15.84
N TYR A 31 -20.07 -4.52 -14.88
CA TYR A 31 -21.35 -3.84 -15.06
C TYR A 31 -21.26 -2.69 -16.05
N SER A 32 -20.23 -1.84 -15.94
CA SER A 32 -20.00 -0.75 -16.89
C SER A 32 -19.82 -1.27 -18.33
N SER A 33 -19.13 -2.40 -18.51
CA SER A 33 -19.01 -3.05 -19.82
C SER A 33 -20.36 -3.57 -20.34
N GLY A 34 -21.22 -4.09 -19.46
CA GLY A 34 -22.58 -4.51 -19.79
C GLY A 34 -23.48 -3.34 -20.15
N GLU A 35 -23.48 -2.27 -19.36
CA GLU A 35 -24.22 -1.02 -19.63
C GLU A 35 -23.87 -0.49 -21.02
N ARG A 36 -22.58 -0.46 -21.36
CA ARG A 36 -22.11 -0.04 -22.69
C ARG A 36 -22.58 -0.97 -23.81
N LEU A 37 -22.61 -2.28 -23.57
CA LEU A 37 -23.07 -3.27 -24.55
C LEU A 37 -24.57 -3.13 -24.83
N PHE A 38 -25.37 -2.86 -23.79
CA PHE A 38 -26.83 -2.70 -23.90
C PHE A 38 -27.27 -1.26 -24.19
N GLY A 39 -26.34 -0.31 -24.32
CA GLY A 39 -26.64 1.10 -24.63
C GLY A 39 -27.27 1.87 -23.46
N LEU A 40 -27.09 1.41 -22.23
CA LEU A 40 -27.53 2.09 -21.02
C LEU A 40 -26.58 3.24 -20.67
N PRO A 41 -27.04 4.31 -19.98
CA PRO A 41 -26.17 5.37 -19.51
C PRO A 41 -25.17 4.80 -18.51
N VAL A 42 -23.88 4.88 -18.86
CA VAL A 42 -22.80 4.43 -17.96
C VAL A 42 -22.74 5.36 -16.77
N GLN A 43 -22.97 4.82 -15.58
CA GLN A 43 -22.93 5.61 -14.36
C GLN A 43 -21.50 5.62 -13.79
N ASP A 44 -20.88 6.79 -13.79
CA ASP A 44 -19.55 6.95 -13.19
C ASP A 44 -19.67 7.30 -11.69
N TYR A 45 -18.91 6.59 -10.86
CA TYR A 45 -18.90 6.77 -9.40
C TYR A 45 -17.60 7.46 -8.99
N GLU A 46 -17.66 8.77 -8.83
CA GLU A 46 -16.49 9.59 -8.47
C GLU A 46 -15.82 9.14 -7.15
N ILE A 47 -16.64 8.71 -6.17
CA ILE A 47 -16.16 8.16 -4.89
C ILE A 47 -15.30 6.91 -5.10
N LEU A 48 -15.65 6.05 -6.06
CA LEU A 48 -14.89 4.84 -6.35
C LEU A 48 -13.50 5.17 -6.92
N GLN A 49 -13.43 6.15 -7.82
CA GLN A 49 -12.17 6.65 -8.38
C GLN A 49 -11.29 7.32 -7.32
N LYS A 50 -11.90 8.10 -6.42
CA LYS A 50 -11.21 8.74 -5.30
C LYS A 50 -10.61 7.71 -4.35
N ASN A 51 -11.42 6.73 -3.93
CA ASN A 51 -10.96 5.65 -3.05
C ASN A 51 -9.81 4.85 -3.67
N LYS A 52 -9.84 4.59 -4.98
CA LYS A 52 -8.73 3.92 -5.69
C LYS A 52 -7.42 4.70 -5.59
N LYS A 53 -7.47 6.03 -5.78
CA LYS A 53 -6.28 6.89 -5.66
C LYS A 53 -5.76 6.92 -4.22
N GLU A 54 -6.64 7.10 -3.25
CA GLU A 54 -6.29 7.12 -1.83
C GLU A 54 -5.67 5.79 -1.38
N LEU A 55 -6.25 4.66 -1.80
CA LEU A 55 -5.71 3.33 -1.56
C LEU A 55 -4.30 3.15 -2.12
N GLY A 56 -4.05 3.63 -3.34
CA GLY A 56 -2.73 3.58 -3.95
C GLY A 56 -1.68 4.40 -3.20
N LEU A 57 -2.06 5.57 -2.66
CA LEU A 57 -1.17 6.38 -1.83
C LEU A 57 -0.86 5.71 -0.49
N LEU A 58 -1.89 5.17 0.17
CA LEU A 58 -1.74 4.42 1.41
C LEU A 58 -0.83 3.20 1.24
N GLN A 59 -0.97 2.46 0.15
CA GLN A 59 -0.13 1.29 -0.12
C GLN A 59 1.34 1.65 -0.27
N LYS A 60 1.66 2.74 -0.97
CA LYS A 60 3.04 3.22 -1.11
C LYS A 60 3.64 3.58 0.26
N LEU A 61 2.86 4.25 1.09
CA LEU A 61 3.32 4.71 2.40
C LEU A 61 3.58 3.55 3.36
N TYR A 62 2.64 2.62 3.51
CA TYR A 62 2.83 1.45 4.36
C TYR A 62 3.84 0.47 3.78
N GLY A 63 3.91 0.33 2.45
CA GLY A 63 4.93 -0.49 1.79
C GLY A 63 6.35 0.02 2.04
N LEU A 64 6.57 1.34 2.01
CA LEU A 64 7.86 1.93 2.38
C LEU A 64 8.18 1.71 3.85
N TYR A 65 7.20 1.93 4.74
CA TYR A 65 7.37 1.71 6.17
C TYR A 65 7.74 0.25 6.48
N ASP A 66 7.03 -0.72 5.91
CA ASP A 66 7.29 -2.14 6.13
C ASP A 66 8.68 -2.55 5.60
N ALA A 67 9.11 -2.00 4.47
CA ALA A 67 10.46 -2.21 3.92
C ALA A 67 11.56 -1.66 4.85
N VAL A 68 11.40 -0.44 5.34
CA VAL A 68 12.34 0.19 6.29
C VAL A 68 12.39 -0.61 7.59
N MET A 69 11.24 -0.98 8.15
CA MET A 69 11.19 -1.75 9.40
C MET A 69 11.80 -3.15 9.23
N THR A 70 11.61 -3.80 8.09
CA THR A 70 12.23 -5.10 7.81
C THR A 70 13.76 -5.00 7.75
N ASN A 71 14.31 -3.97 7.10
CA ASN A 71 15.76 -3.74 7.07
C ASN A 71 16.33 -3.39 8.44
N ILE A 72 15.66 -2.51 9.20
CA ILE A 72 16.06 -2.16 10.56
C ILE A 72 16.06 -3.39 11.47
N ASN A 73 15.01 -4.21 11.40
CA ASN A 73 14.93 -5.48 12.14
C ASN A 73 16.08 -6.41 11.76
N GLY A 74 16.43 -6.49 10.47
CA GLY A 74 17.57 -7.26 10.00
C GLY A 74 18.91 -6.81 10.58
N TYR A 75 19.10 -5.52 10.87
CA TYR A 75 20.34 -5.04 11.52
C TYR A 75 20.47 -5.54 12.97
N TYR A 76 19.36 -5.74 13.68
CA TYR A 76 19.38 -6.27 15.05
C TYR A 76 19.79 -7.74 15.13
N ASP A 77 19.67 -8.49 14.04
CA ASP A 77 20.06 -9.91 13.97
C ASP A 77 21.55 -10.11 13.62
N VAL A 78 22.28 -9.04 13.28
CA VAL A 78 23.69 -9.09 12.91
C VAL A 78 24.58 -8.96 14.16
N LEU A 79 25.59 -9.82 14.29
CA LEU A 79 26.60 -9.68 15.34
C LEU A 79 27.37 -8.35 15.17
N TRP A 80 27.66 -7.69 16.28
CA TRP A 80 28.44 -6.44 16.31
C TRP A 80 29.78 -6.52 15.55
N THR A 81 30.41 -7.69 15.49
CA THR A 81 31.69 -7.89 14.78
C THR A 81 31.56 -7.91 13.26
N ASP A 82 30.38 -8.25 12.74
CA ASP A 82 30.10 -8.38 11.30
C ASP A 82 29.25 -7.20 10.79
N LEU A 83 29.06 -6.19 11.62
CA LEU A 83 28.18 -5.05 11.36
C LEU A 83 28.92 -3.99 10.54
N ASP A 84 28.52 -3.85 9.28
CA ASP A 84 29.06 -2.85 8.35
C ASP A 84 28.24 -1.55 8.45
N ILE A 85 28.81 -0.56 9.15
CA ILE A 85 28.17 0.75 9.41
C ILE A 85 28.07 1.59 8.12
N GLU A 86 29.02 1.46 7.18
CA GLU A 86 28.98 2.21 5.93
C GLU A 86 27.84 1.74 5.03
N LYS A 87 27.63 0.41 4.97
CA LYS A 87 26.51 -0.18 4.25
C LYS A 87 25.16 0.27 4.82
N ILE A 88 25.01 0.28 6.15
CA ILE A 88 23.78 0.74 6.82
C ILE A 88 23.51 2.22 6.49
N ASN A 89 24.53 3.08 6.53
CA ASN A 89 24.37 4.49 6.18
C ASN A 89 23.96 4.68 4.71
N ALA A 90 24.52 3.90 3.79
CA ALA A 90 24.14 3.94 2.39
C ALA A 90 22.67 3.53 2.17
N GLU A 91 22.21 2.46 2.84
CA GLU A 91 20.82 2.00 2.78
C GLU A 91 19.85 3.03 3.39
N LEU A 92 20.19 3.65 4.53
CA LEU A 92 19.39 4.71 5.14
C LEU A 92 19.30 5.96 4.25
N LEU A 93 20.39 6.34 3.58
CA LEU A 93 20.40 7.44 2.60
C LEU A 93 19.53 7.13 1.38
N ASP A 94 19.49 5.88 0.91
CA ASP A 94 18.61 5.47 -0.20
C ASP A 94 17.13 5.59 0.19
N PHE A 95 16.76 5.16 1.42
CA PHE A 95 15.41 5.33 1.93
C PHE A 95 14.98 6.78 2.09
N GLN A 96 15.91 7.69 2.38
CA GLN A 96 15.62 9.13 2.45
C GLN A 96 15.32 9.74 1.07
N ASN A 97 15.89 9.18 0.00
CA ASN A 97 15.75 9.68 -1.37
C ASN A 97 14.55 9.11 -2.13
N ARG A 98 13.81 8.15 -1.54
CA ARG A 98 12.64 7.47 -2.13
C ARG A 98 11.32 7.97 -1.56
#